data_AF-A0A8T2BYM1-F1
#
_entry.id   AF-A0A8T2BYM1-F1
#
_cell.length_a   1.000
_cell.length_b   1.000
_cell.length_c   1.000
_cell.angle_alpha   90.00
_cell.angle_beta   90.00
_cell.angle_gamma   90.00
#
_symmetry.space_group_name_H-M   'P 1'
#
loop_
_entity.id
_entity.type
_entity.pdbx_description
1 polymer ?
#
loop_
_entity_poly.entity_id
_entity_poly.type
_entity_poly.pdbx_seq_one_letter_code
_entity_poly.pdbx_strand_id
1 'polypeptide(L)'
;MSSSSVIKPEDVLEHLMNDGTIDALRLRIINQLKANEELKSTTIKMAEESKVLNTPGAEKQTKRELFDALRQELEGPVLEKASKSVWDLILEKDGLGKEINETVERVFCHLSGQEPPFYSSSNVEKTPEIEKETEMKENNSSKTKPKKRSLSEVNSSEGIDEVATTKKKQGDSATVTLESKKTP
;
A
#
# COMPACT_ATOMS: atom_id res chain seq x y z
N MET A 1 33.59 24.99 4.38
CA MET A 1 32.21 25.51 4.33
C MET A 1 31.47 24.63 3.35
N SER A 2 30.62 23.73 3.84
CA SER A 2 29.78 22.91 2.95
C SER A 2 28.76 23.83 2.31
N SER A 3 28.75 23.88 0.98
CA SER A 3 27.74 24.61 0.23
C SER A 3 26.37 24.03 0.56
N SER A 4 25.46 24.86 1.10
CA SER A 4 24.04 24.52 1.21
C SER A 4 23.43 24.52 -0.18
N SER A 5 23.71 23.46 -0.94
CA SER A 5 23.06 23.18 -2.20
C SER A 5 21.63 22.76 -1.88
N VAL A 6 20.65 23.39 -2.53
CA VAL A 6 19.25 22.98 -2.41
C VAL A 6 19.13 21.56 -2.97
N ILE A 7 18.89 20.59 -2.08
CA ILE A 7 18.66 19.19 -2.45
C ILE A 7 17.36 19.11 -3.26
N LYS A 8 17.44 18.48 -4.42
CA LYS A 8 16.32 18.27 -5.33
C LYS A 8 15.73 16.87 -5.17
N PRO A 9 14.48 16.63 -5.59
CA PRO A 9 13.91 15.29 -5.64
C PRO A 9 14.73 14.31 -6.47
N GLU A 10 15.39 14.79 -7.54
CA GLU A 10 16.26 13.98 -8.38
C GLU A 10 17.50 13.47 -7.63
N ASP A 11 18.11 14.29 -6.75
CA ASP A 11 19.28 13.91 -5.96
C ASP A 11 18.94 12.78 -4.96
N VAL A 12 17.75 12.85 -4.36
CA VAL A 12 17.21 11.82 -3.46
C VAL A 12 16.91 10.53 -4.23
N LEU A 13 16.30 10.65 -5.41
CA LEU A 13 15.98 9.50 -6.27
C LEU A 13 17.24 8.81 -6.79
N GLU A 14 18.25 9.56 -7.24
CA GLU A 14 19.54 9.01 -7.69
C GLU A 14 20.23 8.24 -6.56
N HIS A 15 20.23 8.77 -5.33
CA HIS A 15 20.78 8.06 -4.17
C HIS A 15 20.06 6.72 -3.92
N LEU A 16 18.72 6.73 -3.88
CA LEU A 16 17.86 5.55 -3.66
C LEU A 16 17.92 4.49 -4.78
N MET A 17 18.35 4.89 -5.98
CA MET A 17 18.61 3.99 -7.10
C MET A 17 20.00 3.35 -6.99
N ASN A 18 21.00 4.12 -6.53
CA ASN A 18 22.40 3.70 -6.49
C ASN A 18 22.76 2.85 -5.25
N ASP A 19 22.03 2.99 -4.14
CA ASP A 19 22.24 2.21 -2.90
C ASP A 19 21.50 0.85 -2.88
N GLY A 20 20.64 0.59 -3.86
CA GLY A 20 19.80 -0.61 -3.96
C GLY A 20 18.51 -0.57 -3.12
N THR A 21 18.20 0.54 -2.45
CA THR A 21 17.01 0.69 -1.60
C THR A 21 15.71 0.54 -2.41
N ILE A 22 15.64 1.07 -3.63
CA ILE A 22 14.47 0.89 -4.51
C ILE A 22 14.22 -0.58 -4.86
N ASP A 23 15.26 -1.37 -5.15
CA ASP A 23 15.10 -2.80 -5.45
C ASP A 23 14.73 -3.59 -4.19
N ALA A 24 15.23 -3.22 -3.01
CA ALA A 24 14.81 -3.81 -1.74
C ALA A 24 13.32 -3.53 -1.43
N LEU A 25 12.85 -2.29 -1.65
CA LEU A 25 11.44 -1.92 -1.51
C LEU A 25 10.57 -2.67 -2.53
N ARG A 26 10.98 -2.72 -3.80
CA ARG A 26 10.31 -3.49 -4.86
C ARG A 26 10.20 -4.97 -4.51
N LEU A 27 11.26 -5.58 -3.95
CA LEU A 27 11.24 -6.97 -3.51
C LEU A 27 10.27 -7.18 -2.35
N ARG A 28 10.18 -6.24 -1.39
CA ARG A 28 9.18 -6.27 -0.31
C ARG A 28 7.75 -6.21 -0.86
N ILE A 29 7.46 -5.30 -1.78
CA ILE A 29 6.15 -5.20 -2.46
C ILE A 29 5.80 -6.54 -3.13
N ILE A 30 6.71 -7.09 -3.94
CA ILE A 30 6.51 -8.37 -4.64
C ILE A 30 6.22 -9.51 -3.65
N ASN A 31 6.95 -9.58 -2.54
CA ASN A 31 6.77 -10.62 -1.53
C ASN A 31 5.43 -10.48 -0.78
N GLN A 32 4.98 -9.27 -0.48
CA GLN A 32 3.65 -9.05 0.12
C GLN A 32 2.52 -9.41 -0.84
N LEU A 33 2.60 -9.05 -2.13
CA LEU A 33 1.63 -9.52 -3.14
C LEU A 33 1.60 -11.05 -3.26
N LYS A 34 2.78 -11.70 -3.28
CA LYS A 34 2.89 -13.17 -3.31
C LYS A 34 2.35 -13.85 -2.04
N ALA A 35 2.27 -13.12 -0.93
CA ALA A 35 1.67 -13.58 0.33
C ALA A 35 0.18 -13.21 0.46
N ASN A 36 -0.37 -12.39 -0.44
CA ASN A 36 -1.76 -11.93 -0.37
C ASN A 36 -2.73 -13.06 -0.76
N GLU A 37 -3.36 -13.67 0.25
CA GLU A 37 -4.34 -14.76 0.07
C GLU A 37 -5.64 -14.30 -0.58
N GLU A 38 -6.05 -13.03 -0.44
CA GLU A 38 -7.24 -12.49 -1.11
C GLU A 38 -7.01 -12.43 -2.63
N LEU A 39 -5.84 -11.96 -3.06
CA LEU A 39 -5.46 -11.90 -4.48
C LEU A 39 -5.33 -13.31 -5.09
N LYS A 40 -4.78 -14.28 -4.34
CA LYS A 40 -4.74 -15.69 -4.75
C LYS A 40 -6.13 -16.29 -4.88
N SER A 41 -6.95 -16.18 -3.83
CA SER A 41 -8.33 -16.68 -3.79
C SER A 41 -9.17 -16.09 -4.93
N THR A 42 -9.03 -14.79 -5.16
CA THR A 42 -9.68 -14.09 -6.27
C THR A 42 -9.20 -14.60 -7.64
N THR A 43 -7.91 -14.89 -7.80
CA THR A 43 -7.35 -15.43 -9.06
C THR A 43 -7.82 -16.87 -9.30
N ILE A 44 -7.88 -17.71 -8.26
CA ILE A 44 -8.44 -19.06 -8.33
C ILE A 44 -9.90 -19.01 -8.76
N LYS A 45 -10.72 -18.18 -8.10
CA LYS A 45 -12.13 -17.99 -8.45
C LYS A 45 -12.32 -17.53 -9.89
N MET A 46 -11.47 -16.62 -10.39
CA MET A 46 -11.51 -16.18 -11.79
C MET A 46 -11.15 -17.30 -12.78
N ALA A 47 -10.31 -18.25 -12.40
CA ALA A 47 -10.07 -19.46 -13.18
C ALA A 47 -11.27 -20.43 -13.13
N GLU A 48 -11.89 -20.62 -11.96
CA GLU A 48 -13.10 -21.44 -11.81
C GLU A 48 -14.28 -20.89 -12.62
N GLU A 49 -14.43 -19.56 -12.70
CA GLU A 49 -15.46 -18.86 -13.47
C GLU A 49 -15.08 -18.63 -14.95
N SER A 50 -13.91 -19.10 -15.41
CA SER A 50 -13.39 -18.91 -16.77
C SER A 50 -14.32 -19.46 -17.85
N LYS A 51 -14.56 -18.70 -18.92
CA LYS A 51 -15.29 -19.19 -20.10
C LYS A 51 -14.48 -20.24 -20.84
N VAL A 52 -13.17 -20.09 -20.93
CA VAL A 52 -12.28 -21.07 -21.57
C VAL A 52 -12.41 -22.44 -20.91
N LEU A 53 -12.38 -22.51 -19.57
CA LEU A 53 -12.52 -23.80 -18.86
C LEU A 53 -13.95 -24.35 -18.87
N ASN A 54 -14.97 -23.49 -18.82
CA ASN A 54 -16.38 -23.89 -18.78
C ASN A 54 -17.03 -24.07 -20.17
N THR A 55 -16.28 -23.95 -21.28
CA THR A 55 -16.79 -24.17 -22.63
C THR A 55 -16.85 -25.67 -22.97
N PRO A 56 -17.98 -26.22 -23.47
CA PRO A 56 -18.05 -27.61 -23.92
C PRO A 56 -17.02 -27.92 -25.01
N GLY A 57 -16.21 -28.96 -24.82
CA GLY A 57 -15.10 -29.29 -25.72
C GLY A 57 -13.73 -28.83 -25.24
N ALA A 58 -13.64 -28.03 -24.16
CA ALA A 58 -12.36 -27.69 -23.52
C ALA A 58 -11.55 -28.93 -23.13
N GLU A 59 -12.22 -30.04 -22.76
CA GLU A 59 -11.61 -31.32 -22.43
C GLU A 59 -10.88 -32.01 -23.60
N LYS A 60 -11.11 -31.53 -24.84
CA LYS A 60 -10.49 -32.05 -26.07
C LYS A 60 -9.32 -31.19 -26.56
N GLN A 61 -9.11 -30.01 -25.98
CA GLN A 61 -7.98 -29.14 -26.31
C GLN A 61 -6.68 -29.69 -25.72
N THR A 62 -5.55 -29.38 -26.34
CA THR A 62 -4.25 -29.66 -25.73
C THR A 62 -4.04 -28.75 -24.51
N LYS A 63 -3.21 -29.19 -23.55
CA LYS A 63 -2.84 -28.37 -22.39
C LYS A 63 -2.32 -26.99 -22.80
N ARG A 64 -1.58 -26.90 -23.90
CA ARG A 64 -1.03 -25.64 -24.41
C ARG A 64 -2.11 -24.69 -24.87
N GLU A 65 -3.02 -25.15 -25.73
CA GLU A 65 -4.15 -24.33 -26.21
C GLU A 65 -5.00 -23.84 -25.06
N LEU A 66 -5.27 -24.70 -24.07
CA LEU A 66 -6.04 -24.34 -22.89
C LEU A 66 -5.34 -23.28 -22.03
N PHE A 67 -4.02 -23.41 -21.79
CA PHE A 67 -3.25 -22.40 -21.05
C PHE A 67 -3.11 -21.08 -21.82
N ASP A 68 -2.85 -21.14 -23.14
CA ASP A 68 -2.71 -19.95 -23.98
C ASP A 68 -4.04 -19.18 -24.06
N ALA A 69 -5.17 -19.87 -24.21
CA ALA A 69 -6.51 -19.27 -24.19
C ALA A 69 -6.91 -18.75 -22.79
N LEU A 70 -6.65 -19.52 -21.72
CA LEU A 70 -6.94 -19.09 -20.35
C LEU A 70 -6.12 -17.85 -19.97
N ARG A 71 -4.86 -17.77 -20.40
CA ARG A 71 -4.03 -16.58 -20.26
C ARG A 71 -4.61 -15.40 -21.03
N GLN A 72 -5.05 -15.61 -22.27
CA GLN A 72 -5.69 -14.56 -23.07
C GLN A 72 -6.98 -14.02 -22.42
N GLU A 73 -7.75 -14.87 -21.72
CA GLU A 73 -8.94 -14.45 -20.97
C GLU A 73 -8.59 -13.70 -19.67
N LEU A 74 -7.64 -14.21 -18.88
CA LEU A 74 -7.46 -13.81 -17.48
C LEU A 74 -6.26 -12.89 -17.21
N GLU A 75 -5.25 -12.80 -18.08
CA GLU A 75 -4.03 -12.03 -17.81
C GLU A 75 -4.33 -10.56 -17.53
N GLY A 76 -5.13 -9.90 -18.38
CA GLY A 76 -5.55 -8.51 -18.17
C GLY A 76 -6.28 -8.29 -16.84
N PRO A 77 -7.41 -8.97 -16.58
CA PRO A 77 -8.17 -8.85 -15.33
C PRO A 77 -7.38 -9.20 -14.05
N VAL A 78 -6.47 -10.17 -14.10
CA VAL A 78 -5.62 -10.53 -12.95
C VAL A 78 -4.54 -9.47 -12.72
N LEU A 79 -3.88 -8.99 -13.79
CA LEU A 79 -2.88 -7.93 -13.69
C LEU A 79 -3.50 -6.60 -13.25
N GLU A 80 -4.74 -6.29 -13.63
CA GLU A 80 -5.46 -5.10 -13.16
C GLU A 80 -5.66 -5.15 -11.64
N LYS A 81 -6.15 -6.28 -11.11
CA LYS A 81 -6.31 -6.47 -9.65
C LYS A 81 -4.97 -6.41 -8.91
N ALA A 82 -3.94 -7.09 -9.42
CA ALA A 82 -2.60 -7.03 -8.85
C ALA A 82 -2.00 -5.61 -8.87
N SER A 83 -2.20 -4.87 -9.96
CA SER A 83 -1.74 -3.47 -10.08
C SER A 83 -2.46 -2.56 -9.09
N LYS A 84 -3.76 -2.75 -8.89
CA LYS A 84 -4.50 -2.05 -7.84
C LYS A 84 -3.95 -2.36 -6.45
N SER A 85 -3.74 -3.63 -6.11
CA SER A 85 -3.16 -4.03 -4.81
C SER A 85 -1.76 -3.46 -4.58
N VAL A 86 -0.95 -3.26 -5.64
CA VAL A 86 0.34 -2.55 -5.54
C VAL A 86 0.14 -1.09 -5.16
N TRP A 87 -0.75 -0.37 -5.84
CA TRP A 87 -1.03 1.04 -5.54
C TRP A 87 -1.62 1.21 -4.14
N ASP A 88 -2.58 0.37 -3.75
CA ASP A 88 -3.18 0.38 -2.41
C ASP A 88 -2.10 0.18 -1.33
N LEU A 89 -1.11 -0.70 -1.55
CA LEU A 89 0.01 -0.96 -0.63
C LEU A 89 1.07 0.17 -0.60
N ILE A 90 1.36 0.82 -1.73
CA ILE A 90 2.29 1.96 -1.79
C ILE A 90 1.68 3.22 -1.16
N LEU A 91 0.37 3.41 -1.32
CA LEU A 91 -0.37 4.57 -0.82
C LEU A 91 -0.90 4.38 0.61
N GLU A 92 -0.66 3.21 1.23
CA GLU A 92 -1.02 2.94 2.61
C GLU A 92 -0.31 3.94 3.55
N LYS A 93 -1.07 4.59 4.44
CA LYS A 93 -0.53 5.58 5.39
C LYS A 93 0.27 4.95 6.53
N ASP A 94 0.00 3.67 6.77
CA ASP A 94 0.70 2.78 7.68
C ASP A 94 1.43 1.72 6.86
N GLY A 95 2.01 0.69 7.51
CA GLY A 95 2.60 -0.43 6.78
C GLY A 95 3.73 -0.02 5.82
N LEU A 96 3.68 -0.52 4.58
CA LEU A 96 4.78 -0.38 3.62
C LEU A 96 4.85 1.01 2.98
N GLY A 97 3.72 1.67 2.72
CA GLY A 97 3.70 3.05 2.23
C GLY A 97 4.34 4.02 3.22
N LYS A 98 4.14 3.80 4.54
CA LYS A 98 4.85 4.53 5.60
C LYS A 98 6.37 4.31 5.56
N GLU A 99 6.82 3.06 5.42
CA GLU A 99 8.26 2.75 5.31
C GLU A 99 8.91 3.41 4.08
N ILE A 100 8.20 3.48 2.95
CA ILE A 100 8.67 4.18 1.73
C ILE A 100 8.87 5.67 2.05
N ASN A 101 7.86 6.34 2.62
CA ASN A 101 7.93 7.75 2.98
C ASN A 101 9.07 8.04 3.97
N GLU A 102 9.20 7.24 5.03
CA GLU A 102 10.28 7.38 6.03
C GLU A 102 11.67 7.16 5.43
N THR A 103 11.78 6.33 4.40
CA THR A 103 13.06 6.05 3.72
C THR A 103 13.46 7.21 2.80
N VAL A 104 12.51 7.77 2.05
CA VAL A 104 12.73 8.99 1.25
C VAL A 104 13.12 10.18 2.14
N GLU A 105 12.38 10.39 3.24
CA GLU A 105 12.66 11.46 4.21
C GLU A 105 14.05 11.30 4.85
N ARG A 106 14.44 10.07 5.22
CA ARG A 106 15.76 9.78 5.80
C ARG A 106 16.90 10.13 4.84
N VAL A 107 16.78 9.77 3.56
CA VAL A 107 17.79 10.12 2.54
C VAL A 107 17.81 11.64 2.31
N PHE A 108 16.64 12.28 2.25
CA PHE A 108 16.56 13.74 2.13
C PHE A 108 17.25 14.47 3.31
N CYS A 109 17.01 14.03 4.55
CA CYS A 109 17.66 14.60 5.74
C CYS A 109 19.17 14.41 5.72
N HIS A 110 19.64 13.21 5.33
CA HIS A 110 21.06 12.88 5.22
C HIS A 110 21.77 13.75 4.17
N LEU A 111 21.21 13.83 2.95
CA LEU A 111 21.74 14.71 1.88
C LEU A 111 21.70 16.19 2.26
N SER A 112 20.70 16.62 3.02
CA SER A 112 20.56 18.00 3.53
C SER A 112 21.49 18.33 4.70
N GLY A 113 22.27 17.36 5.20
CA GLY A 113 23.12 17.53 6.39
C GLY A 113 22.33 17.76 7.69
N GLN A 114 21.04 17.42 7.72
CA GLN A 114 20.17 17.51 8.89
C GLN A 114 20.14 16.22 9.72
N GLU A 115 21.17 15.38 9.60
CA GLU A 115 21.26 14.14 10.36
C GLU A 115 21.32 14.45 11.87
N PRO A 116 20.32 14.04 12.68
CA PRO A 116 20.44 14.10 14.14
C PRO A 116 21.61 13.21 14.57
N PRO A 117 22.33 13.53 15.66
CA PRO A 117 23.42 12.70 16.14
C PRO A 117 22.88 11.34 16.61
N PHE A 118 22.84 10.37 15.70
CA PHE A 118 22.46 9.00 16.00
C PHE A 118 23.56 8.36 16.82
N TYR A 119 23.28 8.18 18.11
CA TYR A 119 23.99 7.21 18.92
C TYR A 119 23.82 5.85 18.27
N SER A 120 24.91 5.34 17.69
CA SER A 120 24.95 4.02 17.07
C SER A 120 24.42 2.99 18.04
N SER A 121 23.35 2.28 17.68
CA SER A 121 22.97 1.04 18.36
C SER A 121 23.94 -0.09 17.94
N SER A 122 25.22 0.11 18.26
CA SER A 122 26.27 -0.86 18.01
C SER A 122 26.15 -2.01 19.01
N ASN A 123 25.52 -3.08 18.53
CA ASN A 123 25.93 -4.46 18.76
C ASN A 123 26.69 -4.73 20.08
N VAL A 124 25.97 -5.07 21.15
CA VAL A 124 26.59 -5.74 22.32
C VAL A 124 26.66 -7.23 22.02
N GLU A 125 27.70 -7.60 21.29
CA GLU A 125 28.15 -8.98 21.16
C GLU A 125 28.69 -9.45 22.52
N LYS A 126 27.96 -10.36 23.19
CA LYS A 126 28.44 -11.06 24.39
C LYS A 126 27.92 -12.49 24.46
N THR A 127 28.83 -13.44 24.24
CA THR A 127 28.81 -14.79 24.81
C THR A 127 30.25 -15.20 25.16
N PRO A 128 30.48 -16.19 26.03
CA PRO A 128 30.04 -16.15 27.43
C PRO A 128 31.22 -16.43 28.39
N GLU A 129 31.13 -15.98 29.64
CA GLU A 129 31.98 -16.50 30.71
C GLU A 129 31.13 -16.82 31.93
N ILE A 130 31.38 -17.98 32.53
CA ILE A 130 30.57 -18.61 33.56
C ILE A 130 31.27 -18.40 34.90
N GLU A 131 30.55 -17.90 35.90
CA GLU A 131 30.68 -18.40 37.27
C GLU A 131 29.40 -18.12 38.08
N LYS A 132 29.24 -18.84 39.20
CA LYS A 132 27.93 -19.20 39.76
C LYS A 132 27.58 -18.44 41.05
N GLU A 133 26.32 -18.68 41.45
CA GLU A 133 25.74 -18.61 42.81
C GLU A 133 25.13 -17.27 43.28
N THR A 134 24.12 -17.24 44.16
CA THR A 134 22.96 -18.14 44.46
C THR A 134 21.98 -17.32 45.35
N GLU A 135 20.67 -17.50 45.17
CA GLU A 135 19.55 -17.20 46.10
C GLU A 135 19.08 -15.76 46.48
N MET A 136 17.79 -15.53 46.18
CA MET A 136 16.68 -15.01 47.04
C MET A 136 16.83 -13.68 47.83
N LYS A 137 15.94 -12.70 47.55
CA LYS A 137 14.64 -12.55 48.27
C LYS A 137 13.70 -11.42 47.78
N GLU A 138 12.40 -11.76 47.77
CA GLU A 138 11.19 -11.00 48.16
C GLU A 138 10.96 -9.48 47.91
N ASN A 139 9.75 -9.20 47.40
CA ASN A 139 8.78 -8.16 47.85
C ASN A 139 9.24 -6.68 47.93
N ASN A 140 8.54 -5.72 47.32
CA ASN A 140 7.13 -5.45 47.66
C ASN A 140 6.40 -4.51 46.68
N SER A 141 5.06 -4.51 46.75
CA SER A 141 4.21 -3.58 45.99
C SER A 141 4.28 -2.15 46.55
N SER A 142 4.11 -1.13 45.70
CA SER A 142 3.63 0.20 46.11
C SER A 142 2.96 0.95 44.96
N LYS A 143 1.66 1.24 45.11
CA LYS A 143 0.88 2.11 44.21
C LYS A 143 1.22 3.58 44.49
N THR A 144 1.44 4.38 43.45
CA THR A 144 1.29 5.85 43.54
C THR A 144 0.46 6.39 42.38
N LYS A 145 -0.74 6.90 42.69
CA LYS A 145 -1.61 7.64 41.76
C LYS A 145 -1.13 9.09 41.64
N PRO A 146 -1.26 9.73 40.48
CA PRO A 146 -1.52 11.17 40.41
C PRO A 146 -3.02 11.48 40.45
N LYS A 147 -3.36 12.74 40.75
CA LYS A 147 -4.67 13.17 41.29
C LYS A 147 -5.38 14.14 40.34
N LYS A 148 -6.71 14.02 40.24
CA LYS A 148 -7.60 14.89 39.44
C LYS A 148 -7.32 16.39 39.61
N ARG A 149 -7.39 17.13 38.49
CA ARG A 149 -7.95 18.48 38.37
C ARG A 149 -8.73 18.47 37.04
N SER A 150 -10.07 18.49 37.02
CA SER A 150 -11.05 19.50 37.45
C SER A 150 -11.33 20.54 36.35
N LEU A 151 -12.62 20.84 36.19
CA LEU A 151 -13.31 21.31 34.98
C LEU A 151 -13.26 22.84 34.78
N SER A 152 -13.36 23.29 33.52
CA SER A 152 -14.18 24.47 33.15
C SER A 152 -14.51 24.51 31.65
N GLU A 153 -15.76 24.17 31.34
CA GLU A 153 -16.62 24.77 30.29
C GLU A 153 -16.60 26.33 30.35
N VAL A 154 -17.02 27.13 29.36
CA VAL A 154 -17.64 26.96 28.02
C VAL A 154 -17.37 28.25 27.21
N ASN A 155 -17.44 28.23 25.87
CA ASN A 155 -18.23 29.22 25.11
C ASN A 155 -18.38 28.84 23.64
N SER A 156 -19.64 28.85 23.18
CA SER A 156 -20.04 28.62 21.79
C SER A 156 -19.94 29.90 20.96
N SER A 157 -19.80 29.75 19.64
CA SER A 157 -20.56 30.54 18.67
C SER A 157 -20.73 29.75 17.36
N GLU A 158 -21.89 29.87 16.73
CA GLU A 158 -22.33 29.03 15.61
C GLU A 158 -21.63 29.33 14.26
N GLY A 159 -21.80 28.42 13.29
CA GLY A 159 -21.31 28.59 11.93
C GLY A 159 -21.53 27.39 11.00
N ILE A 160 -22.74 26.80 10.98
CA ILE A 160 -23.17 25.85 9.95
C ILE A 160 -24.51 26.29 9.33
N ASP A 161 -24.89 25.61 8.23
CA ASP A 161 -26.14 25.73 7.46
C ASP A 161 -26.25 26.92 6.46
N GLU A 162 -26.85 26.78 5.28
CA GLU A 162 -26.99 25.59 4.41
C GLU A 162 -27.29 26.02 2.95
N VAL A 163 -27.36 25.02 2.06
CA VAL A 163 -27.84 24.98 0.67
C VAL A 163 -28.89 26.02 0.21
N ALA A 164 -28.72 26.52 -1.03
CA ALA A 164 -29.84 26.91 -1.90
C ALA A 164 -29.56 26.74 -3.42
N THR A 165 -30.04 25.61 -3.97
CA THR A 165 -30.71 25.43 -5.29
C THR A 165 -30.54 26.45 -6.44
N THR A 166 -30.39 26.06 -7.73
CA THR A 166 -31.53 25.60 -8.59
C THR A 166 -31.11 25.06 -9.98
N LYS A 167 -32.05 24.36 -10.65
CA LYS A 167 -31.91 23.71 -11.99
C LYS A 167 -32.33 24.60 -13.19
N LYS A 168 -31.70 24.36 -14.35
CA LYS A 168 -32.31 24.19 -15.72
C LYS A 168 -31.17 23.88 -16.70
N LYS A 169 -31.17 22.92 -17.64
CA LYS A 169 -32.14 22.07 -18.37
C LYS A 169 -33.07 22.76 -19.39
N GLN A 170 -32.65 22.74 -20.66
CA GLN A 170 -33.36 22.33 -21.89
C GLN A 170 -32.31 22.37 -23.04
N GLY A 171 -32.29 21.50 -24.07
CA GLY A 171 -33.40 20.93 -24.86
C GLY A 171 -33.63 21.81 -26.11
N ASP A 172 -34.06 21.39 -27.30
CA ASP A 172 -34.49 20.10 -27.91
C ASP A 172 -34.61 20.37 -29.45
N SER A 173 -34.56 19.47 -30.44
CA SER A 173 -34.29 18.01 -30.58
C SER A 173 -34.10 17.71 -32.11
N ALA A 174 -34.71 16.64 -32.68
CA ALA A 174 -34.97 16.31 -34.11
C ALA A 174 -33.89 15.57 -34.95
N THR A 175 -34.16 14.56 -35.80
CA THR A 175 -35.11 13.41 -35.95
C THR A 175 -34.91 12.80 -37.38
N VAL A 176 -35.65 11.74 -37.77
CA VAL A 176 -35.82 11.18 -39.16
C VAL A 176 -34.69 10.21 -39.62
N THR A 177 -34.92 8.99 -40.13
CA THR A 177 -36.13 8.14 -40.26
C THR A 177 -35.79 6.64 -40.47
N LEU A 178 -36.80 5.79 -40.25
CA LEU A 178 -36.92 4.34 -40.48
C LEU A 178 -36.48 3.82 -41.87
N GLU A 179 -36.13 2.52 -41.96
CA GLU A 179 -36.81 1.54 -42.84
C GLU A 179 -36.48 0.09 -42.45
N SER A 180 -37.15 -0.89 -43.05
CA SER A 180 -37.15 -2.31 -42.65
C SER A 180 -37.22 -3.25 -43.86
N LYS A 181 -37.12 -4.58 -43.61
CA LYS A 181 -37.40 -5.71 -44.54
C LYS A 181 -36.26 -6.02 -45.56
N LYS A 182 -36.16 -7.21 -46.15
CA LYS A 182 -36.54 -8.61 -45.79
C LYS A 182 -35.89 -9.52 -46.85
N THR A 183 -35.58 -10.77 -46.52
CA THR A 183 -35.18 -11.84 -47.46
C THR A 183 -36.20 -12.07 -48.60
N PRO A 184 -35.72 -12.56 -49.75
CA PRO A 184 -35.97 -13.98 -50.10
C PRO A 184 -34.80 -14.90 -49.76
#